data_AF-A0A401FX49-F1
#
_entry.id   AF-A0A401FX49-F1
#
_cell.length_a   1.000
_cell.length_b   1.000
_cell.length_c   1.000
_cell.angle_alpha   90.00
_cell.angle_beta   90.00
_cell.angle_gamma   90.00
#
_symmetry.space_group_name_H-M   'P 1'
#
loop_
_entity.id
_entity.type
_entity.pdbx_description
1 polymer ?
#
loop_
_entity_poly.entity_id
_entity_poly.type
_entity_poly.pdbx_seq_one_letter_code
_entity_poly.pdbx_strand_id
1 'polypeptide(L)'
;MLTKEQYLNLHGQFYDSFISTTGSYFSYDRYSIVSYKSKELRWPIFHAMAKDFIRELLNAINGYCTDLRKLESWNSVLERCENEYKFDFITEIINPFASYTLNYVSVIKQRMIYTACMLSHQTAMLLDPSIRDKDLVEHQIKFKSLKAYSDHYTHMNAFRKALKQIDSDSFRNRTSNFRNLYHHRIPPGFELGLSGSIKRVAERNKNVSYDFGGIQPLRIGELIPLLYEQYQANISAFQIFWDLVKEQVSIWEKN
;
A
#
# COMPACT_ATOMS: atom_id res chain seq x y z
N MET A 1 10.98 18.10 24.57
CA MET A 1 9.95 18.54 23.62
C MET A 1 10.45 19.75 22.88
N LEU A 2 10.22 19.80 21.56
CA LEU A 2 10.61 20.92 20.72
C LEU A 2 9.91 22.22 21.16
N THR A 3 10.65 23.32 21.20
CA THR A 3 10.01 24.64 21.31
C THR A 3 9.26 24.97 20.03
N LYS A 4 8.29 25.89 20.10
CA LYS A 4 7.57 26.38 18.91
C LYS A 4 8.53 26.87 17.82
N GLU A 5 9.58 27.59 18.20
CA GLU A 5 10.56 28.14 17.27
C GLU A 5 11.36 27.03 16.58
N GLN A 6 11.82 26.03 17.35
CA GLN A 6 12.52 24.87 16.80
C GLN A 6 11.63 24.07 15.85
N TYR A 7 10.38 23.81 16.23
CA TYR A 7 9.42 23.10 15.39
C TYR A 7 9.19 23.82 14.06
N LEU A 8 8.98 25.14 14.09
CA LEU A 8 8.81 25.94 12.88
C LEU A 8 10.08 25.98 12.02
N ASN A 9 11.25 26.04 12.64
CA ASN A 9 12.52 25.98 11.93
C ASN A 9 12.68 24.65 11.17
N LEU A 10 12.43 23.52 11.83
CA LEU A 10 12.48 22.19 11.18
C LEU A 10 11.49 22.08 10.01
N HIS A 11 10.27 22.62 10.17
CA HIS A 11 9.28 22.67 9.08
C HIS A 11 9.71 23.57 7.92
N GLY A 12 10.38 24.69 8.19
CA GLY A 12 10.97 25.54 7.16
C GLY A 12 11.99 24.78 6.32
N GLN A 13 12.94 24.09 6.98
CA GLN A 13 13.94 23.25 6.29
C GLN A 13 13.29 22.13 5.48
N PHE A 14 12.24 21.51 6.03
CA PHE A 14 11.46 20.50 5.32
C PHE A 14 10.84 21.08 4.04
N TYR A 15 10.21 22.26 4.13
CA TYR A 15 9.56 22.88 2.98
C TYR A 15 10.58 23.18 1.87
N ASP A 16 11.73 23.76 2.22
CA ASP A 16 12.80 24.07 1.28
C ASP A 16 13.32 22.80 0.58
N SER A 17 13.46 21.70 1.32
CA SER A 17 13.80 20.40 0.74
C SER A 17 12.68 19.88 -0.16
N PHE A 18 11.43 19.92 0.30
CA PHE A 18 10.30 19.29 -0.37
C PHE A 18 9.96 19.94 -1.71
N ILE A 19 10.01 21.28 -1.80
CA ILE A 19 9.74 22.00 -3.06
C ILE A 19 10.79 21.70 -4.15
N SER A 20 12.00 21.30 -3.76
CA SER A 20 13.06 20.92 -4.70
C SER A 20 12.87 19.52 -5.29
N THR A 21 12.04 18.68 -4.67
CA THR A 21 11.76 17.33 -5.17
C THR A 21 10.73 17.37 -6.29
N THR A 22 10.84 16.46 -7.25
CA THR A 22 9.82 16.26 -8.29
C THR A 22 9.20 14.88 -8.15
N GLY A 23 7.90 14.76 -8.44
CA GLY A 23 7.17 13.50 -8.37
C GLY A 23 6.54 13.20 -9.72
N SER A 24 6.54 11.92 -10.09
CA SER A 24 5.79 11.44 -11.25
C SER A 24 4.45 10.90 -10.77
N TYR A 25 3.38 11.58 -11.13
CA TYR A 25 2.01 11.26 -10.75
C TYR A 25 1.25 10.60 -11.90
N PHE A 26 0.37 9.66 -11.60
CA PHE A 26 -0.58 9.17 -12.58
C PHE A 26 -1.61 10.25 -12.93
N SER A 27 -1.82 10.45 -14.23
CA SER A 27 -2.86 11.32 -14.78
C SER A 27 -4.23 10.63 -14.68
N TYR A 28 -5.23 11.32 -14.12
CA TYR A 28 -6.61 10.82 -14.07
C TYR A 28 -7.21 10.62 -15.46
N ASP A 29 -6.92 11.53 -16.40
CA ASP A 29 -7.50 11.50 -17.75
C ASP A 29 -7.10 10.23 -18.52
N ARG A 30 -5.86 9.76 -18.28
CA ARG A 30 -5.32 8.55 -18.90
C ARG A 30 -6.04 7.27 -18.46
N TYR A 31 -6.67 7.26 -17.28
CA TYR A 31 -7.32 6.10 -16.67
C TYR A 31 -8.82 6.34 -16.50
N SER A 32 -9.44 6.85 -17.56
CA SER A 32 -10.88 7.10 -17.61
C SER A 32 -11.59 6.01 -18.40
N ILE A 33 -12.76 5.58 -17.91
CA ILE A 33 -13.68 4.73 -18.66
C ILE A 33 -14.56 5.68 -19.47
N VAL A 34 -14.35 5.71 -20.80
CA VAL A 34 -15.01 6.66 -21.71
C VAL A 34 -16.37 6.15 -22.20
N SER A 35 -16.62 4.84 -22.10
CA SER A 35 -17.80 4.22 -22.66
C SER A 35 -19.05 4.47 -21.84
N TYR A 36 -20.12 4.92 -22.49
CA TYR A 36 -21.44 5.13 -21.90
C TYR A 36 -22.48 4.11 -22.39
N LYS A 37 -22.06 3.10 -23.17
CA LYS A 37 -23.00 2.27 -23.95
C LYS A 37 -22.72 0.78 -23.75
N SER A 38 -23.53 0.16 -22.90
CA SER A 38 -23.82 -1.28 -22.92
C SER A 38 -25.33 -1.44 -22.98
N LYS A 39 -25.82 -2.54 -23.54
CA LYS A 39 -27.25 -2.87 -23.58
C LYS A 39 -27.73 -3.46 -22.25
N GLU A 40 -26.80 -3.85 -21.38
CA GLU A 40 -27.09 -4.47 -20.10
C GLU A 40 -27.57 -3.48 -19.04
N LEU A 41 -28.71 -3.80 -18.40
CA LEU A 41 -29.33 -2.96 -17.37
C LEU A 41 -28.45 -2.75 -16.14
N ARG A 42 -27.49 -3.66 -15.89
CA ARG A 42 -26.55 -3.59 -14.77
C ARG A 42 -25.30 -2.74 -15.07
N TRP A 43 -25.11 -2.31 -16.32
CA TRP A 43 -23.94 -1.51 -16.73
C TRP A 43 -23.72 -0.25 -15.89
N PRO A 44 -24.74 0.58 -15.58
CA PRO A 44 -24.51 1.79 -14.79
C PRO A 44 -23.89 1.51 -13.41
N ILE A 45 -24.22 0.37 -12.80
CA ILE A 45 -23.68 -0.05 -11.50
C ILE A 45 -22.19 -0.38 -11.65
N PHE A 46 -21.85 -1.28 -12.59
CA PHE A 46 -20.46 -1.64 -12.85
C PHE A 46 -19.62 -0.42 -13.23
N HIS A 47 -20.12 0.43 -14.12
CA HIS A 47 -19.42 1.61 -14.59
C HIS A 47 -19.15 2.62 -13.46
N ALA A 48 -20.15 2.90 -12.61
CA ALA A 48 -19.98 3.78 -11.46
C ALA A 48 -18.94 3.22 -10.47
N MET A 49 -19.06 1.93 -10.13
CA MET A 49 -18.09 1.25 -9.25
C MET A 49 -16.67 1.31 -9.82
N ALA A 50 -16.50 0.98 -11.09
CA ALA A 50 -15.18 0.97 -11.73
C ALA A 50 -14.56 2.37 -11.73
N LYS A 51 -15.33 3.40 -12.10
CA LYS A 51 -14.87 4.79 -12.11
C LYS A 51 -14.43 5.26 -10.72
N ASP A 52 -15.23 5.00 -9.69
CA ASP A 52 -14.90 5.38 -8.33
C ASP A 52 -13.67 4.62 -7.81
N PHE A 53 -13.62 3.30 -8.01
CA PHE A 53 -12.49 2.47 -7.58
C PHE A 53 -11.17 2.88 -8.25
N ILE A 54 -11.18 3.17 -9.54
CA ILE A 54 -9.98 3.64 -10.25
C ILE A 54 -9.52 4.98 -9.68
N ARG A 55 -10.43 5.94 -9.48
CA ARG A 55 -10.10 7.24 -8.89
C ARG A 55 -9.47 7.06 -7.50
N GLU A 56 -10.06 6.23 -6.64
CA GLU A 56 -9.54 6.01 -5.30
C GLU A 56 -8.18 5.31 -5.29
N LEU A 57 -7.93 4.37 -6.21
CA LEU A 57 -6.61 3.75 -6.35
C LEU A 57 -5.56 4.74 -6.86
N LEU A 58 -5.90 5.59 -7.84
CA LEU A 58 -5.02 6.65 -8.34
C LEU A 58 -4.69 7.66 -7.24
N ASN A 59 -5.70 8.12 -6.49
CA ASN A 59 -5.54 8.98 -5.32
C ASN A 59 -4.58 8.33 -4.31
N ALA A 60 -4.76 7.04 -4.03
CA ALA A 60 -3.94 6.33 -3.06
C ALA A 60 -2.48 6.19 -3.51
N ILE A 61 -2.24 5.85 -4.78
CA ILE A 61 -0.88 5.70 -5.33
C ILE A 61 -0.18 7.06 -5.44
N ASN A 62 -0.88 8.08 -5.94
CA ASN A 62 -0.34 9.44 -6.04
C ASN A 62 -0.06 10.03 -4.65
N GLY A 63 -0.96 9.83 -3.70
CA GLY A 63 -0.77 10.23 -2.30
C GLY A 63 0.45 9.56 -1.69
N TYR A 64 0.63 8.25 -1.94
CA TYR A 64 1.83 7.54 -1.48
C TYR A 64 3.12 8.08 -2.09
N CYS A 65 3.13 8.45 -3.38
CA CYS A 65 4.29 9.14 -3.99
C CYS A 65 4.62 10.44 -3.26
N THR A 66 3.61 11.26 -2.96
CA THR A 66 3.78 12.48 -2.18
C THR A 66 4.33 12.18 -0.79
N ASP A 67 3.82 11.15 -0.11
CA ASP A 67 4.26 10.79 1.23
C ASP A 67 5.71 10.28 1.25
N LEU A 68 6.15 9.57 0.21
CA LEU A 68 7.56 9.17 0.06
C LEU A 68 8.49 10.38 -0.08
N ARG A 69 8.13 11.32 -0.94
CA ARG A 69 8.89 12.56 -1.11
C ARG A 69 8.96 13.36 0.18
N LYS A 70 7.85 13.44 0.93
CA LYS A 70 7.86 14.08 2.25
C LYS A 70 8.79 13.35 3.22
N LEU A 71 8.81 12.02 3.23
CA LEU A 71 9.67 11.23 4.11
C LEU A 71 11.15 11.45 3.76
N GLU A 72 11.46 11.53 2.47
CA GLU A 72 12.79 11.85 1.95
C GLU A 72 13.25 13.26 2.34
N SER A 73 12.36 14.25 2.24
CA SER A 73 12.65 15.60 2.72
C SER A 73 12.85 15.64 4.23
N TRP A 74 12.01 14.94 5.00
CA TRP A 74 12.20 14.82 6.45
C TRP A 74 13.49 14.11 6.83
N ASN A 75 13.91 13.10 6.07
CA ASN A 75 15.21 12.44 6.27
C ASN A 75 16.36 13.43 6.08
N SER A 76 16.28 14.30 5.07
CA SER A 76 17.28 15.34 4.83
C SER A 76 17.39 16.32 6.01
N VAL A 77 16.26 16.66 6.65
CA VAL A 77 16.24 17.49 7.88
C VAL A 77 16.81 16.71 9.07
N LEU A 78 16.46 15.43 9.20
CA LEU A 78 16.92 14.54 10.26
C LEU A 78 18.44 14.33 10.27
N GLU A 79 19.07 14.26 9.10
CA GLU A 79 20.52 14.15 8.96
C GLU A 79 21.26 15.39 9.47
N ARG A 80 20.61 16.57 9.42
CA ARG A 80 21.16 17.86 9.85
C ARG A 80 20.69 18.29 11.24
N CYS A 81 19.72 17.57 11.81
CA CYS A 81 19.15 17.88 13.11
C CYS A 81 20.19 17.64 14.21
N GLU A 82 20.36 18.64 15.06
CA GLU A 82 21.25 18.55 16.22
C GLU A 82 20.82 17.44 17.18
N ASN A 83 21.81 16.77 17.80
CA ASN A 83 21.56 15.62 18.67
C ASN A 83 20.64 15.95 19.85
N GLU A 84 20.65 17.18 20.35
CA GLU A 84 19.81 17.62 21.47
C GLU A 84 18.31 17.52 21.17
N TYR A 85 17.90 17.80 19.92
CA TYR A 85 16.50 17.83 19.51
C TYR A 85 16.06 16.57 18.75
N LYS A 86 17.03 15.71 18.39
CA LYS A 86 16.81 14.57 17.53
C LYS A 86 15.80 13.58 18.08
N PHE A 87 15.81 13.32 19.39
CA PHE A 87 14.85 12.42 20.03
C PHE A 87 13.40 12.93 19.92
N ASP A 88 13.18 14.21 20.26
CA ASP A 88 11.85 14.82 20.16
C ASP A 88 11.38 14.85 18.70
N PHE A 89 12.26 15.25 17.78
CA PHE A 89 11.96 15.29 16.35
C PHE A 89 11.58 13.90 15.81
N ILE A 90 12.33 12.85 16.18
CA ILE A 90 12.01 11.48 15.78
C ILE A 90 10.64 11.07 16.34
N THR A 91 10.38 11.36 17.61
CA THR A 91 9.16 10.91 18.29
C THR A 91 7.92 11.64 17.78
N GLU A 92 8.01 12.95 17.59
CA GLU A 92 6.87 13.81 17.25
C GLU A 92 6.56 13.81 15.74
N ILE A 93 7.59 13.71 14.88
CA ILE A 93 7.42 13.88 13.42
C ILE A 93 7.74 12.59 12.66
N ILE A 94 8.94 12.04 12.84
CA ILE A 94 9.41 10.92 12.00
C ILE A 94 8.62 9.64 12.28
N ASN A 95 8.44 9.27 13.55
CA ASN A 95 7.84 8.00 13.94
C ASN A 95 6.39 7.84 13.42
N PRO A 96 5.46 8.79 13.63
CA PRO A 96 4.11 8.69 13.08
C PRO A 96 4.11 8.61 11.56
N PHE A 97 4.94 9.44 10.92
CA PHE A 97 4.95 9.56 9.46
C PHE A 97 5.56 8.32 8.79
N ALA A 98 6.72 7.84 9.25
CA ALA A 98 7.36 6.63 8.76
C ALA A 98 6.48 5.39 9.01
N SER A 99 5.85 5.29 10.19
CA SER A 99 4.90 4.22 10.50
C SER A 99 3.74 4.18 9.53
N TYR A 100 3.15 5.34 9.25
CA TYR A 100 2.03 5.46 8.31
C TYR A 100 2.46 5.05 6.91
N THR A 101 3.54 5.64 6.38
CA THR A 101 4.05 5.41 5.03
C THR A 101 4.40 3.94 4.80
N LEU A 102 5.05 3.30 5.77
CA LEU A 102 5.40 1.87 5.71
C LEU A 102 4.16 0.96 5.70
N ASN A 103 3.15 1.26 6.52
CA ASN A 103 1.91 0.47 6.54
C ASN A 103 1.06 0.69 5.28
N TYR A 104 1.11 1.89 4.69
CA TYR A 104 0.25 2.28 3.57
C TYR A 104 0.48 1.45 2.31
N VAL A 105 1.71 0.93 2.11
CA VAL A 105 2.06 -0.04 1.04
C VAL A 105 1.03 -1.18 0.98
N SER A 106 0.76 -1.78 2.12
CA SER A 106 -0.15 -2.93 2.21
C SER A 106 -1.62 -2.51 2.18
N VAL A 107 -1.95 -1.27 2.56
CA VAL A 107 -3.30 -0.72 2.40
C VAL A 107 -3.66 -0.60 0.92
N ILE A 108 -2.75 -0.05 0.10
CA ILE A 108 -2.96 0.07 -1.36
C ILE A 108 -3.15 -1.31 -1.99
N LYS A 109 -2.29 -2.28 -1.66
CA LYS A 109 -2.42 -3.67 -2.09
C LYS A 109 -3.80 -4.25 -1.78
N GLN A 110 -4.29 -4.05 -0.56
CA GLN A 110 -5.60 -4.59 -0.13
C GLN A 110 -6.76 -3.88 -0.85
N ARG A 111 -6.65 -2.57 -1.10
CA ARG A 111 -7.62 -1.84 -1.92
C ARG A 111 -7.67 -2.42 -3.35
N MET A 112 -6.52 -2.66 -3.98
CA MET A 112 -6.46 -3.28 -5.31
C MET A 112 -7.08 -4.68 -5.35
N ILE A 113 -6.85 -5.50 -4.32
CA ILE A 113 -7.47 -6.83 -4.21
C ILE A 113 -8.99 -6.70 -4.10
N TYR A 114 -9.46 -5.79 -3.24
CA TYR A 114 -10.88 -5.52 -3.05
C TYR A 114 -11.55 -5.09 -4.36
N THR A 115 -11.03 -4.04 -5.00
CA THR A 115 -11.61 -3.49 -6.24
C THR A 115 -11.62 -4.53 -7.36
N ALA A 116 -10.54 -5.29 -7.52
CA ALA A 116 -10.48 -6.34 -8.52
C ALA A 116 -11.49 -7.46 -8.26
N CYS A 117 -11.68 -7.89 -7.01
CA CYS A 117 -12.71 -8.88 -6.68
C CYS A 117 -14.12 -8.36 -6.98
N MET A 118 -14.43 -7.12 -6.59
CA MET A 118 -15.76 -6.52 -6.82
C MET A 118 -16.09 -6.41 -8.31
N LEU A 119 -15.18 -5.86 -9.12
CA LEU A 119 -15.40 -5.69 -10.56
C LEU A 119 -15.43 -7.03 -11.31
N SER A 120 -14.57 -7.97 -10.91
CA SER A 120 -14.56 -9.33 -11.47
C SER A 120 -15.82 -10.10 -11.13
N HIS A 121 -16.40 -9.88 -9.95
CA HIS A 121 -17.65 -10.53 -9.56
C HIS A 121 -18.82 -10.01 -10.40
N GLN A 122 -18.96 -8.69 -10.52
CA GLN A 122 -20.02 -8.08 -11.34
C GLN A 122 -19.95 -8.57 -12.79
N THR A 123 -18.74 -8.65 -13.36
CA THR A 123 -18.55 -9.16 -14.72
C THR A 123 -18.79 -10.67 -14.81
N ALA A 124 -18.46 -11.45 -13.77
CA ALA A 124 -18.76 -12.89 -13.75
C ALA A 124 -20.28 -13.15 -13.69
N MET A 125 -21.04 -12.37 -12.91
CA MET A 125 -22.51 -12.43 -12.86
C MET A 125 -23.20 -12.02 -14.18
N LEU A 126 -22.48 -11.31 -15.06
CA LEU A 126 -22.94 -11.03 -16.41
C LEU A 126 -22.76 -12.27 -17.30
N LEU A 127 -21.59 -12.92 -17.21
CA LEU A 127 -21.21 -14.06 -18.03
C LEU A 127 -21.90 -15.37 -17.62
N ASP A 128 -22.19 -15.54 -16.33
CA ASP A 128 -22.78 -16.74 -15.76
C ASP A 128 -23.94 -16.38 -14.81
N PRO A 129 -25.20 -16.58 -15.25
CA PRO A 129 -26.39 -16.31 -14.43
C PRO A 129 -26.50 -17.16 -13.16
N SER A 130 -25.72 -18.24 -13.03
CA SER A 130 -25.70 -19.06 -11.81
C SER A 130 -24.97 -18.39 -10.65
N ILE A 131 -24.08 -17.44 -10.95
CA ILE A 131 -23.36 -16.65 -9.95
C ILE A 131 -24.28 -15.57 -9.40
N ARG A 132 -24.45 -15.55 -8.08
CA ARG A 132 -25.30 -14.57 -7.39
C ARG A 132 -24.44 -13.60 -6.61
N ASP A 133 -24.98 -12.39 -6.44
CA ASP A 133 -24.31 -11.31 -5.70
C ASP A 133 -23.88 -11.72 -4.28
N LYS A 134 -24.74 -12.50 -3.60
CA LYS A 134 -24.45 -13.02 -2.25
C LYS A 134 -23.29 -14.02 -2.17
N ASP A 135 -22.83 -14.55 -3.30
CA ASP A 135 -21.71 -15.49 -3.33
C ASP A 135 -20.36 -14.76 -3.10
N LEU A 136 -20.35 -13.42 -3.19
CA LEU A 136 -19.24 -12.56 -2.74
C LEU A 136 -19.52 -11.96 -1.35
N VAL A 137 -18.71 -12.34 -0.36
CA VAL A 137 -18.78 -11.76 0.99
C VAL A 137 -17.66 -10.74 1.18
N GLU A 138 -17.99 -9.45 1.12
CA GLU A 138 -17.02 -8.34 1.05
C GLU A 138 -15.95 -8.34 2.15
N HIS A 139 -16.36 -8.47 3.42
CA HIS A 139 -15.44 -8.44 4.57
C HIS A 139 -14.47 -9.65 4.61
N GLN A 140 -14.70 -10.66 3.78
CA GLN A 140 -13.84 -11.85 3.66
C GLN A 140 -12.91 -11.78 2.45
N ILE A 141 -13.00 -10.72 1.63
CA ILE A 141 -12.13 -10.53 0.48
C ILE A 141 -10.68 -10.43 0.93
N LYS A 142 -9.86 -11.27 0.32
CA LYS A 142 -8.41 -11.36 0.56
C LYS A 142 -7.73 -11.83 -0.71
N PHE A 143 -6.40 -11.80 -0.73
CA PHE A 143 -5.62 -12.16 -1.92
C PHE A 143 -6.04 -13.51 -2.57
N LYS A 144 -6.43 -14.50 -1.76
CA LYS A 144 -6.87 -15.82 -2.25
C LYS A 144 -8.20 -15.77 -3.02
N SER A 145 -9.05 -14.79 -2.75
CA SER A 145 -10.36 -14.60 -3.41
C SER A 145 -10.20 -14.33 -4.90
N LEU A 146 -9.09 -13.70 -5.33
CA LEU A 146 -8.79 -13.48 -6.74
C LEU A 146 -8.65 -14.78 -7.56
N LYS A 147 -8.36 -15.91 -6.91
CA LYS A 147 -8.24 -17.20 -7.60
C LYS A 147 -9.57 -17.63 -8.24
N ALA A 148 -10.71 -17.27 -7.64
CA ALA A 148 -12.03 -17.60 -8.19
C ALA A 148 -12.28 -17.00 -9.58
N TYR A 149 -11.53 -15.94 -9.93
CA TYR A 149 -11.67 -15.20 -11.18
C TYR A 149 -10.56 -15.48 -12.18
N SER A 150 -9.61 -16.35 -11.85
CA SER A 150 -8.40 -16.60 -12.67
C SER A 150 -8.69 -17.18 -14.03
N ASP A 151 -9.74 -18.00 -14.15
CA ASP A 151 -10.08 -18.69 -15.39
C ASP A 151 -11.02 -17.86 -16.27
N HIS A 152 -11.59 -16.78 -15.72
CA HIS A 152 -12.52 -15.90 -16.42
C HIS A 152 -11.85 -14.75 -17.17
N TYR A 153 -10.62 -14.37 -16.78
CA TYR A 153 -9.94 -13.19 -17.33
C TYR A 153 -8.47 -13.46 -17.63
N THR A 154 -8.04 -13.07 -18.81
CA THR A 154 -6.67 -13.21 -19.31
C THR A 154 -5.66 -12.51 -18.39
N HIS A 155 -6.00 -11.30 -17.93
CA HIS A 155 -5.07 -10.48 -17.15
C HIS A 155 -5.06 -10.80 -15.64
N MET A 156 -5.99 -11.62 -15.13
CA MET A 156 -6.10 -11.90 -13.69
C MET A 156 -4.85 -12.57 -13.12
N ASN A 157 -4.27 -13.55 -13.83
CA ASN A 157 -3.07 -14.24 -13.37
C ASN A 157 -1.84 -13.34 -13.35
N ALA A 158 -1.70 -12.47 -14.35
CA ALA A 158 -0.66 -11.45 -14.37
C ALA A 158 -0.81 -10.47 -13.20
N PHE A 159 -2.03 -10.00 -12.95
CA PHE A 159 -2.34 -9.10 -11.84
C PHE A 159 -2.01 -9.73 -10.48
N ARG A 160 -2.43 -10.99 -10.25
CA ARG A 160 -2.10 -11.75 -9.04
C ARG A 160 -0.58 -11.89 -8.84
N LYS A 161 0.19 -12.08 -9.92
CA LYS A 161 1.65 -12.16 -9.86
C LYS A 161 2.26 -10.81 -9.47
N ALA A 162 1.76 -9.70 -10.03
CA ALA A 162 2.21 -8.35 -9.72
C ALA A 162 1.92 -7.97 -8.25
N LEU A 163 0.71 -8.28 -7.75
CA LEU A 163 0.34 -8.06 -6.35
C LEU A 163 1.24 -8.79 -5.34
N LYS A 164 1.88 -9.91 -5.71
CA LYS A 164 2.84 -10.60 -4.84
C LYS A 164 4.16 -9.85 -4.67
N GLN A 165 4.47 -8.92 -5.58
CA GLN A 165 5.67 -8.08 -5.48
C GLN A 165 5.48 -6.94 -4.45
N ILE A 166 4.24 -6.52 -4.24
CA ILE A 166 3.89 -5.57 -3.19
C ILE A 166 3.86 -6.30 -1.85
N ASP A 167 4.51 -5.74 -0.83
CA ASP A 167 4.67 -6.35 0.49
C ASP A 167 5.22 -7.80 0.38
N SER A 168 6.27 -7.95 -0.44
CA SER A 168 6.94 -9.23 -0.67
C SER A 168 7.65 -9.73 0.59
N ASP A 169 8.01 -11.02 0.61
CA ASP A 169 8.78 -11.57 1.75
C ASP A 169 10.14 -10.89 1.90
N SER A 170 10.77 -10.49 0.80
CA SER A 170 12.02 -9.70 0.81
C SER A 170 11.82 -8.35 1.51
N PHE A 171 10.76 -7.61 1.14
CA PHE A 171 10.42 -6.34 1.77
C PHE A 171 10.10 -6.51 3.26
N ARG A 172 9.30 -7.52 3.62
CA ARG A 172 8.98 -7.82 5.01
C ARG A 172 10.24 -8.16 5.81
N ASN A 173 11.16 -8.95 5.27
CA ASN A 173 12.41 -9.27 5.96
C ASN A 173 13.29 -8.03 6.16
N ARG A 174 13.45 -7.18 5.13
CA ARG A 174 14.25 -5.95 5.20
C ARG A 174 13.64 -4.88 6.11
N THR A 175 12.34 -4.95 6.37
CA THR A 175 11.61 -4.05 7.29
C THR A 175 11.34 -4.70 8.64
N SER A 176 12.03 -5.79 8.98
CA SER A 176 11.83 -6.54 10.25
C SER A 176 10.38 -6.94 10.51
N ASN A 177 9.62 -7.17 9.44
CA ASN A 177 8.20 -7.51 9.43
C ASN A 177 7.35 -6.45 10.17
N PHE A 178 7.72 -5.17 10.01
CA PHE A 178 7.16 -4.04 10.75
C PHE A 178 5.64 -4.05 10.80
N ARG A 179 4.94 -4.11 9.66
CA ARG A 179 3.47 -4.09 9.59
C ARG A 179 2.82 -5.16 10.47
N ASN A 180 3.30 -6.40 10.38
CA ASN A 180 2.76 -7.51 11.16
C ASN A 180 3.00 -7.30 12.65
N LEU A 181 4.20 -6.82 13.02
CA LEU A 181 4.51 -6.48 14.41
C LEU A 181 3.69 -5.28 14.89
N TYR A 182 3.46 -4.27 14.06
CA TYR A 182 2.68 -3.08 14.36
C TYR A 182 1.23 -3.43 14.72
N HIS A 183 0.63 -4.40 14.03
CA HIS A 183 -0.75 -4.82 14.31
C HIS A 183 -0.90 -5.84 15.43
N HIS A 184 0.11 -6.68 15.68
CA HIS A 184 -0.07 -7.86 16.52
C HIS A 184 0.91 -7.96 17.69
N ARG A 185 1.97 -7.14 17.72
CA ARG A 185 3.07 -7.20 18.71
C ARG A 185 3.67 -5.79 18.91
N ILE A 186 4.99 -5.72 19.07
CA ILE A 186 5.78 -4.49 19.22
C ILE A 186 6.70 -4.38 17.99
N PRO A 187 6.51 -3.39 17.11
CA PRO A 187 7.39 -3.15 15.97
C PRO A 187 8.74 -2.55 16.41
N PRO A 188 9.79 -2.59 15.57
CA PRO A 188 10.98 -1.79 15.82
C PRO A 188 10.66 -0.29 15.74
N GLY A 189 11.41 0.52 16.49
CA GLY A 189 11.39 1.97 16.34
C GLY A 189 12.06 2.44 15.05
N PHE A 190 12.04 3.74 14.79
CA PHE A 190 12.83 4.38 13.74
C PHE A 190 13.97 5.16 14.35
N GLU A 191 15.16 5.09 13.75
CA GLU A 191 16.40 5.80 14.11
C GLU A 191 17.00 5.56 15.50
N LEU A 192 16.20 5.49 16.54
CA LEU A 192 16.62 5.36 17.93
C LEU A 192 15.83 4.27 18.64
N GLY A 193 16.47 3.68 19.64
CA GLY A 193 15.87 2.69 20.53
C GLY A 193 15.97 1.26 20.01
N LEU A 194 16.19 0.33 20.95
CA LEU A 194 16.10 -1.11 20.72
C LEU A 194 14.70 -1.58 21.11
N SER A 195 14.10 -2.44 20.30
CA SER A 195 12.77 -3.01 20.58
C SER A 195 12.81 -4.52 20.73
N GLY A 196 11.85 -5.10 21.46
CA GLY A 196 11.65 -6.56 21.47
C GLY A 196 12.72 -7.36 22.20
N SER A 197 13.15 -6.90 23.37
CA SER A 197 14.17 -7.52 24.26
C SER A 197 13.94 -9.00 24.59
N ILE A 198 12.71 -9.50 24.44
CA ILE A 198 12.31 -10.87 24.77
C ILE A 198 11.44 -11.43 23.65
N LYS A 199 11.85 -12.56 23.06
CA LYS A 199 11.04 -13.35 22.12
C LYS A 199 10.69 -14.70 22.73
N ARG A 200 9.39 -15.01 22.79
CA ARG A 200 8.89 -16.34 23.13
C ARG A 200 8.95 -17.25 21.91
N VAL A 201 9.72 -18.33 21.99
CA VAL A 201 9.82 -19.36 20.95
C VAL A 201 9.05 -20.59 21.44
N ALA A 202 8.02 -20.98 20.68
CA ALA A 202 7.32 -22.24 20.90
C ALA A 202 8.00 -23.32 20.06
N GLU A 203 8.60 -24.30 20.70
CA GLU A 203 9.19 -25.44 20.02
C GLU A 203 8.10 -26.43 19.57
N ARG A 204 8.39 -27.23 18.55
CA ARG A 204 7.47 -28.28 18.05
C ARG A 204 7.03 -29.26 19.14
N ASN A 205 7.78 -29.34 20.24
CA ASN A 205 7.60 -30.27 21.35
C ASN A 205 6.69 -29.70 22.45
N LYS A 206 5.99 -28.58 22.21
CA LYS A 206 5.21 -27.80 23.21
C LYS A 206 6.05 -27.15 24.33
N ASN A 207 7.37 -27.28 24.28
CA ASN A 207 8.27 -26.53 25.14
C ASN A 207 8.31 -25.06 24.72
N VAL A 208 8.51 -24.18 25.70
CA VAL A 208 8.61 -22.74 25.50
C VAL A 208 10.00 -22.31 25.93
N SER A 209 10.74 -21.68 25.02
CA SER A 209 12.00 -21.02 25.31
C SER A 209 11.84 -19.50 25.14
N TYR A 210 12.66 -18.75 25.88
CA TYR A 210 12.74 -17.30 25.79
C TYR A 210 14.11 -16.93 25.26
N ASP A 211 14.11 -16.21 24.16
CA ASP A 211 15.32 -15.65 23.57
C ASP A 211 15.44 -14.17 23.98
N PHE A 212 16.63 -13.78 24.40
CA PHE A 212 16.96 -12.43 24.84
C PHE A 212 17.78 -11.74 23.75
N GLY A 213 17.22 -10.72 23.12
CA GLY A 213 17.88 -9.99 22.04
C GLY A 213 17.11 -8.74 21.66
N GLY A 214 17.72 -7.83 20.89
CA GLY A 214 17.08 -6.59 20.45
C GLY A 214 16.84 -6.58 18.93
N ILE A 215 15.75 -5.98 18.50
CA ILE A 215 15.53 -5.57 17.12
C ILE A 215 16.06 -4.14 16.99
N GLN A 216 16.99 -3.95 16.05
CA GLN A 216 17.54 -2.63 15.73
C GLN A 216 16.46 -1.73 15.12
N PRO A 217 16.52 -0.41 15.34
CA PRO A 217 15.58 0.50 14.74
C PRO A 217 15.77 0.54 13.22
N LEU A 218 14.69 0.80 12.49
CA LEU A 218 14.76 1.02 11.05
C LEU A 218 15.35 2.41 10.78
N ARG A 219 16.35 2.48 9.90
CA ARG A 219 16.91 3.75 9.42
C ARG A 219 16.07 4.30 8.30
N ILE A 220 15.67 5.56 8.38
CA ILE A 220 14.83 6.21 7.36
C ILE A 220 15.56 6.27 6.03
N GLY A 221 16.85 6.61 6.04
CA GLY A 221 17.70 6.62 4.85
C GLY A 221 17.75 5.25 4.13
N GLU A 222 17.74 4.14 4.87
CA GLU A 222 17.72 2.78 4.30
C GLU A 222 16.31 2.34 3.88
N LEU A 223 15.28 2.88 4.53
CA LEU A 223 13.88 2.60 4.28
C LEU A 223 13.34 3.30 3.03
N ILE A 224 13.83 4.50 2.71
CA ILE A 224 13.35 5.26 1.55
C ILE A 224 13.51 4.49 0.22
N PRO A 225 14.69 3.92 -0.13
CA PRO A 225 14.85 3.13 -1.34
C PRO A 225 13.89 1.94 -1.39
N LEU A 226 13.72 1.24 -0.26
CA LEU A 226 12.78 0.14 -0.11
C LEU A 226 11.34 0.54 -0.40
N LEU A 227 10.92 1.69 0.09
CA LEU A 227 9.57 2.19 -0.11
C LEU A 227 9.33 2.66 -1.55
N TYR A 228 10.35 3.20 -2.22
CA TYR A 228 10.30 3.49 -3.66
C TYR A 228 10.21 2.21 -4.51
N GLU A 229 10.91 1.12 -4.15
CA GLU A 229 10.72 -0.18 -4.79
C GLU A 229 9.24 -0.63 -4.68
N GLN A 230 8.63 -0.46 -3.50
CA GLN A 230 7.21 -0.77 -3.30
C GLN A 230 6.27 0.19 -4.06
N TYR A 231 6.63 1.46 -4.23
CA TYR A 231 5.90 2.39 -5.08
C TYR A 231 5.89 1.90 -6.54
N GLN A 232 7.04 1.50 -7.07
CA GLN A 232 7.13 0.93 -8.42
C GLN A 232 6.31 -0.35 -8.55
N ALA A 233 6.35 -1.24 -7.55
CA ALA A 233 5.50 -2.43 -7.53
C ALA A 233 4.00 -2.10 -7.55
N ASN A 234 3.57 -1.05 -6.85
CA ASN A 234 2.19 -0.54 -6.90
C ASN A 234 1.83 0.02 -8.28
N ILE A 235 2.72 0.80 -8.90
CA ILE A 235 2.53 1.31 -10.28
C ILE A 235 2.33 0.13 -11.24
N SER A 236 3.24 -0.85 -11.24
CA SER A 236 3.15 -2.00 -12.15
C SER A 236 1.90 -2.83 -11.92
N ALA A 237 1.51 -3.07 -10.66
CA ALA A 237 0.28 -3.78 -10.34
C ALA A 237 -0.97 -3.03 -10.81
N PHE A 238 -0.99 -1.69 -10.65
CA PHE A 238 -2.09 -0.85 -11.13
C PHE A 238 -2.23 -0.88 -12.65
N GLN A 239 -1.12 -0.84 -13.39
CA GLN A 239 -1.15 -0.92 -14.85
C GLN A 239 -1.78 -2.24 -15.33
N ILE A 240 -1.41 -3.37 -14.72
CA ILE A 240 -1.98 -4.67 -15.05
C ILE A 240 -3.44 -4.77 -14.58
N PHE A 241 -3.79 -4.17 -13.44
CA PHE A 241 -5.18 -4.02 -13.01
C PHE A 241 -6.00 -3.23 -14.03
N TRP A 242 -5.44 -2.17 -14.60
CA TRP A 242 -6.11 -1.38 -15.63
C TRP A 242 -6.35 -2.20 -16.90
N ASP A 243 -5.41 -3.06 -17.29
CA ASP A 243 -5.62 -4.01 -18.40
C ASP A 243 -6.76 -4.98 -18.12
N LEU A 244 -6.87 -5.48 -16.88
CA LEU A 244 -8.00 -6.29 -16.44
C LEU A 244 -9.33 -5.52 -16.50
N VAL A 245 -9.36 -4.25 -16.08
CA VAL A 245 -10.59 -3.44 -16.16
C VAL A 245 -10.99 -3.19 -17.62
N LYS A 246 -10.04 -2.91 -18.52
CA LYS A 246 -10.34 -2.76 -19.95
C LYS A 246 -10.92 -4.04 -20.56
N GLU A 247 -10.38 -5.20 -20.17
CA GLU A 247 -10.92 -6.51 -20.56
C GLU A 247 -12.38 -6.65 -20.11
N GLN A 248 -12.68 -6.31 -18.85
CA GLN A 248 -14.03 -6.34 -18.30
C GLN A 248 -14.97 -5.36 -19.01
N VAL A 249 -14.57 -4.11 -19.21
CA VAL A 249 -15.34 -3.11 -19.96
C VAL A 249 -15.69 -3.64 -21.36
N SER A 250 -14.73 -4.25 -22.06
CA SER A 250 -14.99 -4.83 -23.39
C SER A 250 -16.02 -5.97 -23.34
N ILE A 251 -16.06 -6.76 -22.26
CA ILE A 251 -17.08 -7.81 -22.07
C ILE A 251 -18.47 -7.16 -21.90
N TRP A 252 -18.57 -6.14 -21.06
CA TRP A 252 -19.83 -5.42 -20.84
C TRP A 252 -20.34 -4.70 -22.10
N GLU A 253 -19.46 -4.17 -22.94
CA GLU A 253 -19.87 -3.51 -24.20
C GLU A 253 -20.40 -4.48 -25.25
N LYS A 254 -20.00 -5.76 -25.19
CA LYS A 254 -20.39 -6.79 -26.16
C LYS A 254 -21.71 -7.48 -25.83
N ASN A 255 -22.11 -7.48 -24.56
CA ASN A 255 -23.37 -8.05 -24.09
C ASN A 255 -24.41 -6.91 -23.93
#